data_AF-D3I9N8-F1
#
_entry.id   AF-D3I9N8-F1
#
_cell.length_a   1.000
_cell.length_b   1.000
_cell.length_c   1.000
_cell.angle_alpha   90.00
_cell.angle_beta   90.00
_cell.angle_gamma   90.00
#
_symmetry.space_group_name_H-M   'P 1'
#
loop_
_entity.id
_entity.type
_entity.pdbx_description
1 polymer ?
#
loop_
_entity_poly.entity_id
_entity_poly.type
_entity_poly.pdbx_seq_one_letter_code
_entity_poly.pdbx_strand_id
1 'polypeptide(L)'
;MKKLCFLLLSLVLLASCTDSYNITGSSNISTLDGRKLYLKVFSDNDFKKIDSCEVVHGAFSFSGKLDSVRMANLFMDDESLLPLVLEEGNIAVTFNTTKQIVGGTPLNDKLFQFFNRYNQLKNQEIELIRKHDQAIMNGKDMEEVVVALQNTATQLAQQEDNLVTSFVTNNFDNVLGPGIFFMVTIGQEHPELTPWVEDIMSKATDRFKNDPYVKDYYQKAQENQEIVNGLKDSGYMGSAPVGTATPASPVPTPNDLAKPAQ
;
A
#
# COMPACT_ATOMS: atom_id res chain seq x y z
N MET A 1 -62.36 -12.75 19.74
CA MET A 1 -61.48 -11.61 19.39
C MET A 1 -60.14 -11.67 20.15
N LYS A 2 -59.38 -12.77 20.03
CA LYS A 2 -58.04 -12.92 20.66
C LYS A 2 -56.99 -13.60 19.76
N LYS A 3 -57.38 -14.05 18.57
CA LYS A 3 -56.50 -14.73 17.62
C LYS A 3 -56.07 -13.85 16.44
N LEU A 4 -56.69 -12.69 16.27
CA LEU A 4 -56.36 -11.74 15.19
C LEU A 4 -55.29 -10.71 15.60
N CYS A 5 -55.05 -10.53 16.91
CA CYS A 5 -54.03 -9.62 17.41
C CYS A 5 -52.60 -10.20 17.34
N PHE A 6 -52.45 -11.51 17.17
CA PHE A 6 -51.13 -12.16 17.06
C PHE A 6 -50.56 -12.17 15.64
N LEU A 7 -51.38 -11.85 14.61
CA LEU A 7 -50.91 -11.84 13.22
C LEU A 7 -50.36 -10.47 12.77
N LEU A 8 -50.61 -9.40 13.56
CA LEU A 8 -50.13 -8.05 13.28
C LEU A 8 -48.86 -7.67 14.07
N LEU A 9 -48.41 -8.53 15.00
CA LEU A 9 -47.23 -8.26 15.84
C LEU A 9 -45.94 -8.91 15.30
N SER A 10 -46.03 -9.76 14.26
CA SER A 10 -44.87 -10.43 13.65
C SER A 10 -44.22 -9.66 12.49
N LEU A 11 -44.70 -8.46 12.15
CA LEU A 11 -44.26 -7.72 10.96
C LEU A 11 -43.32 -6.52 11.23
N VAL A 12 -42.83 -6.35 12.47
CA VAL A 12 -42.03 -5.14 12.86
C VAL A 12 -40.54 -5.44 13.12
N LEU A 13 -40.04 -6.66 12.89
CA LEU A 13 -38.65 -7.02 13.24
C LEU A 13 -37.63 -7.01 12.09
N LEU A 14 -37.93 -6.38 10.94
CA LEU A 14 -36.97 -6.24 9.82
C LEU A 14 -36.49 -4.80 9.63
N ALA A 15 -36.36 -4.02 10.70
CA ALA A 15 -35.47 -2.87 10.68
C ALA A 15 -34.02 -3.40 10.60
N SER A 16 -33.59 -3.81 9.41
CA SER A 16 -32.17 -3.92 9.10
C SER A 16 -31.60 -2.52 9.33
N CYS A 17 -30.89 -2.34 10.45
CA CYS A 17 -29.82 -1.35 10.46
C CYS A 17 -28.91 -1.75 9.30
N THR A 18 -29.01 -1.01 8.21
CA THR A 18 -28.03 -1.12 7.14
C THR A 18 -26.85 -0.31 7.64
N ASP A 19 -25.76 -1.00 7.96
CA ASP A 19 -24.51 -0.34 8.31
C ASP A 19 -24.13 0.60 7.15
N SER A 20 -23.64 1.78 7.49
CA SER A 20 -23.30 2.79 6.50
C SER A 20 -22.02 3.49 6.91
N TYR A 21 -21.30 3.98 5.92
CA TYR A 21 -20.12 4.81 6.11
C TYR A 21 -20.42 6.22 5.63
N ASN A 22 -19.79 7.19 6.27
CA ASN A 22 -19.79 8.59 5.86
C ASN A 22 -18.37 9.12 5.92
N ILE A 23 -17.79 9.45 4.77
CA ILE A 23 -16.48 10.09 4.67
C ILE A 23 -16.73 11.59 4.52
N THR A 24 -16.19 12.37 5.44
CA THR A 24 -16.20 13.84 5.38
C THR A 24 -14.78 14.35 5.23
N GLY A 25 -14.58 15.17 4.21
CA GLY A 25 -13.28 15.62 3.78
C GLY A 25 -13.13 17.12 3.86
N SER A 26 -11.97 17.60 4.29
CA SER A 26 -11.61 19.01 4.22
C SER A 26 -10.18 19.20 3.70
N SER A 27 -9.96 20.26 2.93
CA SER A 27 -8.64 20.63 2.42
C SER A 27 -8.41 22.13 2.42
N ASN A 28 -7.17 22.52 2.70
CA ASN A 28 -6.66 23.88 2.48
C ASN A 28 -5.82 24.01 1.19
N ILE A 29 -5.75 22.96 0.38
CA ILE A 29 -4.97 22.91 -0.85
C ILE A 29 -5.86 23.43 -1.98
N SER A 30 -5.60 24.65 -2.44
CA SER A 30 -6.42 25.32 -3.46
C SER A 30 -6.47 24.57 -4.80
N THR A 31 -5.50 23.71 -5.10
CA THR A 31 -5.47 22.92 -6.34
C THR A 31 -6.44 21.73 -6.33
N LEU A 32 -7.03 21.39 -5.18
CA LEU A 32 -8.06 20.36 -5.08
C LEU A 32 -9.45 20.90 -5.38
N ASP A 33 -9.69 22.21 -5.26
CA ASP A 33 -11.01 22.80 -5.50
C ASP A 33 -11.48 22.64 -6.95
N GLY A 34 -12.74 22.25 -7.12
CA GLY A 34 -13.35 21.94 -8.43
C GLY A 34 -12.85 20.65 -9.06
N ARG A 35 -12.00 19.87 -8.37
CA ARG A 35 -11.53 18.57 -8.85
C ARG A 35 -12.46 17.45 -8.41
N LYS A 36 -12.47 16.38 -9.20
CA LYS A 36 -13.22 15.17 -8.89
C LYS A 36 -12.35 14.19 -8.12
N LEU A 37 -12.84 13.77 -6.96
CA LEU A 37 -12.29 12.67 -6.21
C LEU A 37 -13.06 11.40 -6.52
N TYR A 38 -12.32 10.29 -6.61
CA TYR A 38 -12.86 8.96 -6.84
C TYR A 38 -12.54 8.08 -5.66
N LEU A 39 -13.56 7.40 -5.14
CA LEU A 39 -13.38 6.34 -4.15
C LEU A 39 -13.26 5.02 -4.93
N LYS A 40 -12.10 4.37 -4.84
CA LYS A 40 -11.82 3.11 -5.53
C LYS A 40 -11.52 1.99 -4.53
N VAL A 41 -11.88 0.76 -4.89
CA VAL A 41 -11.53 -0.46 -4.13
C VAL A 41 -10.74 -1.39 -5.05
N PHE A 42 -9.75 -2.07 -4.49
CA PHE A 42 -8.98 -3.04 -5.26
C PHE A 42 -9.75 -4.36 -5.36
N SER A 43 -10.02 -4.82 -6.59
CA SER A 43 -10.72 -6.07 -6.88
C SER A 43 -10.35 -6.54 -8.29
N ASP A 44 -10.13 -7.85 -8.43
CA ASP A 44 -9.75 -8.49 -9.70
C ASP A 44 -8.50 -7.86 -10.35
N ASN A 45 -7.48 -7.60 -9.52
CA ASN A 45 -6.22 -6.99 -9.90
C ASN A 45 -6.29 -5.57 -10.45
N ASP A 46 -7.39 -4.84 -10.17
CA ASP A 46 -7.54 -3.45 -10.58
C ASP A 46 -8.28 -2.60 -9.53
N PHE A 47 -8.06 -1.29 -9.54
CA PHE A 47 -8.79 -0.32 -8.73
C PHE A 47 -10.13 0.06 -9.39
N LYS A 48 -11.21 -0.54 -8.89
CA LYS A 48 -12.57 -0.27 -9.37
C LYS A 48 -13.17 0.91 -8.64
N LYS A 49 -13.64 1.89 -9.41
CA LYS A 49 -14.40 3.04 -8.89
C LYS A 49 -15.74 2.59 -8.33
N ILE A 50 -16.01 2.94 -7.07
CA ILE A 50 -17.29 2.69 -6.40
C ILE A 50 -18.11 3.97 -6.22
N ASP A 51 -17.46 5.14 -6.13
CA ASP A 51 -18.14 6.43 -5.99
C ASP A 51 -17.24 7.58 -6.49
N SER A 52 -17.82 8.77 -6.66
CA SER A 52 -17.10 9.99 -6.99
C SER A 52 -17.81 11.23 -6.44
N CYS A 53 -17.04 12.21 -5.98
CA CYS A 53 -17.57 13.53 -5.59
C CYS A 53 -16.68 14.66 -6.13
N GLU A 54 -17.21 15.88 -6.15
CA GLU A 54 -16.46 17.08 -6.47
C GLU A 54 -16.06 17.80 -5.18
N VAL A 55 -14.86 18.38 -5.15
CA VAL A 55 -14.41 19.21 -4.04
C VAL A 55 -14.94 20.63 -4.21
N VAL A 56 -15.74 21.08 -3.24
CA VAL A 56 -16.37 22.41 -3.25
C VAL A 56 -15.89 23.19 -2.03
N HIS A 57 -15.16 24.29 -2.26
CA HIS A 57 -14.57 25.13 -1.21
C HIS A 57 -13.75 24.31 -0.18
N GLY A 58 -12.91 23.41 -0.67
CA GLY A 58 -12.07 22.52 0.12
C GLY A 58 -12.82 21.36 0.76
N ALA A 59 -14.15 21.29 0.67
CA ALA A 59 -14.95 20.24 1.29
C ALA A 59 -15.38 19.16 0.29
N PHE A 60 -15.44 17.91 0.75
CA PHE A 60 -15.96 16.80 -0.03
C PHE A 60 -16.60 15.75 0.88
N SER A 61 -17.45 14.90 0.32
CA SER A 61 -18.08 13.82 1.09
C SER A 61 -18.41 12.61 0.23
N PHE A 62 -18.24 11.43 0.82
CA PHE A 62 -18.74 10.17 0.27
C PHE A 62 -19.66 9.53 1.30
N SER A 63 -20.76 8.93 0.87
CA SER A 63 -21.60 8.15 1.77
C SER A 63 -22.18 6.97 1.03
N GLY A 64 -22.34 5.85 1.73
CA GLY A 64 -22.80 4.64 1.11
C GLY A 64 -23.19 3.57 2.12
N LYS A 65 -23.86 2.54 1.61
CA LYS A 65 -24.12 1.32 2.37
C LYS A 65 -22.82 0.55 2.55
N LEU A 66 -22.65 -0.04 3.72
CA LEU A 66 -21.52 -0.88 4.05
C LEU A 66 -21.95 -2.35 3.92
N ASP A 67 -21.61 -2.98 2.80
CA ASP A 67 -21.84 -4.42 2.61
C ASP A 67 -20.83 -5.26 3.39
N SER A 68 -19.58 -4.79 3.45
CA SER A 68 -18.51 -5.37 4.26
C SER A 68 -17.41 -4.35 4.51
N VAL A 69 -16.70 -4.51 5.63
CA VAL A 69 -15.49 -3.74 5.91
C VAL A 69 -14.41 -4.09 4.88
N ARG A 70 -13.79 -3.08 4.26
CA ARG A 70 -12.78 -3.27 3.20
C ARG A 70 -11.84 -2.08 3.07
N MET A 71 -10.64 -2.34 2.53
CA MET A 71 -9.72 -1.28 2.12
C MET A 71 -10.28 -0.53 0.90
N ALA A 72 -10.10 0.78 0.88
CA ALA A 72 -10.39 1.64 -0.25
C ALA A 72 -9.30 2.72 -0.37
N ASN A 73 -9.25 3.37 -1.52
CA ASN A 73 -8.31 4.44 -1.81
C ASN A 73 -9.05 5.62 -2.43
N LEU A 74 -8.70 6.83 -1.99
CA LEU A 74 -9.08 8.05 -2.66
C LEU A 74 -8.11 8.32 -3.81
N PHE A 75 -8.67 8.65 -4.96
CA PHE A 75 -7.93 9.02 -6.16
C PHE A 75 -8.36 10.40 -6.64
N MET A 76 -7.42 11.13 -7.23
CA MET A 76 -7.71 12.27 -8.07
C MET A 76 -7.19 11.96 -9.46
N ASP A 77 -8.10 11.92 -10.44
CA ASP A 77 -7.85 11.34 -11.76
C ASP A 77 -7.30 9.90 -11.63
N ASP A 78 -6.06 9.66 -12.05
CA ASP A 78 -5.36 8.37 -11.96
C ASP A 78 -4.33 8.31 -10.83
N GLU A 79 -4.16 9.39 -10.06
CA GLU A 79 -3.23 9.45 -8.94
C GLU A 79 -3.90 8.99 -7.64
N SER A 80 -3.31 7.98 -6.98
CA SER A 80 -3.75 7.54 -5.65
C SER A 80 -3.32 8.56 -4.61
N LEU A 81 -4.28 9.15 -3.91
CA LEU A 81 -4.02 10.11 -2.85
C LEU A 81 -3.76 9.41 -1.52
N LEU A 82 -4.73 8.60 -1.06
CA LEU A 82 -4.77 8.17 0.34
C LEU A 82 -5.55 6.86 0.51
N PRO A 83 -4.94 5.81 1.10
CA PRO A 83 -5.67 4.62 1.53
C PRO A 83 -6.47 4.88 2.80
N LEU A 84 -7.63 4.22 2.91
CA LEU A 84 -8.52 4.24 4.08
C LEU A 84 -9.29 2.92 4.19
N VAL A 85 -9.96 2.72 5.32
CA VAL A 85 -10.89 1.61 5.53
C VAL A 85 -12.32 2.12 5.43
N LEU A 86 -13.14 1.47 4.60
CA LEU A 86 -14.58 1.62 4.67
C LEU A 86 -15.09 0.75 5.82
N GLU A 87 -15.48 1.40 6.92
CA GLU A 87 -16.09 0.78 8.09
C GLU A 87 -17.27 1.63 8.57
N GLU A 88 -18.07 1.08 9.47
CA GLU A 88 -19.26 1.75 9.96
C GLU A 88 -18.88 3.03 10.72
N GLY A 89 -19.57 4.13 10.42
CA GLY A 89 -19.42 5.40 11.13
C GLY A 89 -18.90 6.55 10.26
N ASN A 90 -18.40 7.58 10.96
CA ASN A 90 -17.95 8.82 10.33
C ASN A 90 -16.43 8.84 10.22
N ILE A 91 -15.95 8.76 8.99
CA ILE A 91 -14.53 8.83 8.63
C ILE A 91 -14.21 10.28 8.29
N ALA A 92 -13.21 10.85 8.95
CA ALA A 92 -12.73 12.20 8.70
C ALA A 92 -11.44 12.14 7.88
N VAL A 93 -11.41 12.88 6.77
CA VAL A 93 -10.23 13.03 5.90
C VAL A 93 -9.81 14.50 5.89
N THR A 94 -8.53 14.77 6.13
CA THR A 94 -7.98 16.12 6.06
C THR A 94 -6.76 16.14 5.15
N PHE A 95 -6.79 17.01 4.13
CA PHE A 95 -5.65 17.26 3.25
C PHE A 95 -5.06 18.64 3.56
N ASN A 96 -3.84 18.64 4.08
CA ASN A 96 -3.07 19.81 4.44
C ASN A 96 -1.84 19.88 3.52
N THR A 97 -1.26 21.06 3.34
CA THR A 97 -0.02 21.24 2.56
C THR A 97 1.13 20.29 2.94
N THR A 98 1.15 19.79 4.19
CA THR A 98 2.22 18.94 4.72
C THR A 98 1.78 17.56 5.18
N LYS A 99 0.47 17.30 5.28
CA LYS A 99 -0.06 16.08 5.89
C LYS A 99 -1.38 15.69 5.23
N GLN A 100 -1.59 14.39 5.10
CA GLN A 100 -2.89 13.81 4.78
C GLN A 100 -3.28 12.98 5.99
N ILE A 101 -4.48 13.17 6.53
CA ILE A 101 -4.92 12.52 7.78
C ILE A 101 -6.24 11.81 7.52
N VAL A 102 -6.34 10.56 7.98
CA VAL A 102 -7.60 9.81 8.06
C VAL A 102 -7.82 9.39 9.51
N GLY A 103 -9.06 9.45 9.98
CA GLY A 103 -9.44 8.93 11.29
C GLY A 103 -10.93 8.98 11.52
N GLY A 104 -11.33 8.88 12.79
CA GLY A 104 -12.73 8.96 13.22
C GLY A 104 -13.42 7.61 13.38
N THR A 105 -12.76 6.53 12.93
CA THR A 105 -13.21 5.15 13.11
C THR A 105 -12.02 4.23 13.48
N PRO A 106 -12.26 3.10 14.19
CA PRO A 106 -11.19 2.34 14.83
C PRO A 106 -10.10 1.80 13.89
N LEU A 107 -10.45 1.27 12.72
CA LEU A 107 -9.48 0.73 11.77
C LEU A 107 -8.74 1.85 11.04
N ASN A 108 -9.41 2.95 10.72
CA ASN A 108 -8.76 4.13 10.16
C ASN A 108 -7.76 4.75 11.14
N ASP A 109 -8.12 4.90 12.41
CA ASP A 109 -7.21 5.42 13.44
C ASP A 109 -5.98 4.52 13.59
N LYS A 110 -6.17 3.20 13.57
CA LYS A 110 -5.08 2.21 13.65
C LYS A 110 -4.19 2.25 12.40
N LEU A 111 -4.78 2.33 11.21
CA LEU A 111 -4.07 2.44 9.93
C LEU A 111 -3.23 3.72 9.90
N PHE A 112 -3.80 4.84 10.35
CA PHE A 112 -3.11 6.13 10.30
C PHE A 112 -1.99 6.24 11.35
N GLN A 113 -2.14 5.62 12.52
CA GLN A 113 -1.04 5.48 13.47
C GLN A 113 0.14 4.71 12.88
N PHE A 114 -0.11 3.64 12.13
CA PHE A 114 0.92 2.91 11.40
C PHE A 114 1.62 3.80 10.38
N PHE A 115 0.88 4.50 9.51
CA PHE A 115 1.49 5.39 8.53
C PHE A 115 2.30 6.52 9.15
N ASN A 116 1.82 7.11 10.26
CA ASN A 116 2.60 8.12 10.97
C ASN A 116 3.94 7.58 11.45
N ARG A 117 3.96 6.38 12.03
CA ARG A 117 5.20 5.75 12.50
C ARG A 117 6.10 5.35 11.32
N TYR A 118 5.53 4.81 10.25
CA TYR A 118 6.25 4.45 9.03
C TYR A 118 6.92 5.69 8.39
N ASN A 119 6.16 6.76 8.20
CA ASN A 119 6.66 8.01 7.63
C ASN A 119 7.74 8.67 8.53
N GLN A 120 7.64 8.54 9.85
CA GLN A 120 8.71 9.00 10.75
C GLN A 120 10.03 8.27 10.48
N LEU A 121 9.99 6.94 10.31
CA LEU A 121 11.18 6.15 9.99
C LEU A 121 11.76 6.56 8.63
N LYS A 122 10.91 6.70 7.61
CA LYS A 122 11.34 7.17 6.27
C LYS A 122 11.97 8.56 6.28
N ASN A 123 11.40 9.48 7.05
CA ASN A 123 12.01 10.81 7.22
C ASN A 123 13.38 10.71 7.91
N GLN A 124 13.56 9.80 8.87
CA GLN A 124 14.85 9.57 9.51
C GLN A 124 15.89 8.98 8.54
N GLU A 125 15.47 8.10 7.63
CA GLU A 125 16.34 7.58 6.57
C GLU A 125 16.81 8.66 5.60
N ILE A 126 15.90 9.54 5.14
CA ILE A 126 16.24 10.69 4.29
C ILE A 126 17.23 11.62 4.99
N GLU A 127 17.04 11.84 6.29
CA GLU A 127 17.96 12.64 7.10
C GLU A 127 19.37 12.02 7.20
N LEU A 128 19.55 10.70 7.03
CA LEU A 128 20.88 10.09 6.97
C LEU A 128 21.65 10.52 5.71
N ILE A 129 20.97 10.58 4.56
CA ILE A 129 21.56 11.08 3.31
C ILE A 129 21.99 12.54 3.49
N ARG A 130 21.10 13.37 4.08
CA ARG A 130 21.42 14.77 4.37
C ARG A 130 22.63 14.91 5.30
N LYS A 131 22.74 14.06 6.32
CA LYS A 131 23.89 14.04 7.25
C LYS A 131 25.18 13.61 6.55
N HIS A 132 25.11 12.65 5.65
CA HIS A 132 26.24 12.23 4.82
C HIS A 132 26.79 13.41 4.00
N ASP A 133 25.92 14.10 3.27
CA ASP A 133 26.33 15.24 2.43
C ASP A 133 26.90 16.40 3.26
N GLN A 134 26.34 16.66 4.44
CA GLN A 134 26.88 17.65 5.37
C GLN A 134 28.24 17.28 5.94
N ALA A 135 28.52 15.99 6.17
CA ALA A 135 29.81 15.56 6.65
C ALA A 135 30.91 15.80 5.62
N ILE A 136 30.62 15.55 4.34
CA ILE A 136 31.49 15.85 3.21
C ILE A 136 31.80 17.35 3.15
N MET A 137 30.77 18.20 3.19
CA MET A 137 30.94 19.66 3.11
C MET A 137 31.74 20.24 4.29
N ASN A 138 31.67 19.61 5.46
CA ASN A 138 32.40 20.04 6.65
C ASN A 138 33.81 19.43 6.75
N GLY A 139 34.27 18.63 5.78
CA GLY A 139 35.59 18.01 5.78
C GLY A 139 35.82 17.04 6.95
N LYS A 140 34.76 16.36 7.40
CA LYS A 140 34.86 15.37 8.49
C LYS A 140 35.62 14.11 8.04
N ASP A 141 36.15 13.37 9.01
CA ASP A 141 36.64 12.02 8.77
C ASP A 141 35.47 11.14 8.31
N MET A 142 35.57 10.66 7.06
CA MET A 142 34.48 9.93 6.44
C MET A 142 34.40 8.48 6.92
N GLU A 143 35.46 7.90 7.48
CA GLU A 143 35.43 6.53 7.98
C GLU A 143 34.50 6.43 9.20
N GLU A 144 34.70 7.30 10.19
CA GLU A 144 33.87 7.35 11.39
C GLU A 144 32.41 7.73 11.07
N VAL A 145 32.22 8.65 10.13
CA VAL A 145 30.88 9.09 9.69
C VAL A 145 30.13 7.95 9.01
N VAL A 146 30.77 7.23 8.09
CA VAL A 146 30.14 6.12 7.36
C VAL A 146 29.74 5.01 8.33
N VAL A 147 30.61 4.65 9.28
CA VAL A 147 30.28 3.64 10.31
C VAL A 147 29.07 4.07 11.15
N ALA A 148 29.01 5.31 11.61
CA ALA A 148 27.89 5.81 12.40
C ALA A 148 26.57 5.86 11.61
N LEU A 149 26.63 6.29 10.34
CA LEU A 149 25.47 6.32 9.45
C LEU A 149 24.97 4.90 9.14
N GLN A 150 25.87 3.95 8.87
CA GLN A 150 25.53 2.56 8.61
C GLN A 150 24.84 1.91 9.82
N ASN A 151 25.37 2.12 11.03
CA ASN A 151 24.74 1.64 12.25
C ASN A 151 23.32 2.20 12.44
N THR A 152 23.14 3.49 12.14
CA THR A 152 21.82 4.12 12.22
C THR A 152 20.87 3.58 11.14
N ALA A 153 21.36 3.39 9.91
CA ALA A 153 20.58 2.81 8.82
C ALA A 153 20.11 1.38 9.15
N THR A 154 20.98 0.54 9.71
CA THR A 154 20.61 -0.82 10.16
C THR A 154 19.55 -0.79 11.26
N GLN A 155 19.66 0.14 12.22
CA GLN A 155 18.65 0.28 13.28
C GLN A 155 17.29 0.74 12.72
N LEU A 156 17.27 1.69 11.79
CA LEU A 156 16.04 2.16 11.15
C LEU A 156 15.38 1.04 10.34
N ALA A 157 16.16 0.32 9.54
CA ALA A 157 15.67 -0.82 8.77
C ALA A 157 15.05 -1.89 9.66
N GLN A 158 15.68 -2.22 10.80
CA GLN A 158 15.12 -3.17 11.76
C GLN A 158 13.84 -2.66 12.42
N GLN A 159 13.74 -1.35 12.71
CA GLN A 159 12.52 -0.76 13.25
C GLN A 159 11.38 -0.77 12.23
N GLU A 160 11.67 -0.54 10.96
CA GLU A 160 10.69 -0.61 9.88
C GLU A 160 10.19 -2.04 9.67
N ASP A 161 11.09 -3.01 9.56
CA ASP A 161 10.75 -4.42 9.43
C ASP A 161 9.87 -4.88 10.61
N ASN A 162 10.28 -4.56 11.83
CA ASN A 162 9.48 -4.87 13.02
C ASN A 162 8.11 -4.19 13.01
N LEU A 163 8.03 -2.93 12.58
CA LEU A 163 6.77 -2.19 12.48
C LEU A 163 5.82 -2.86 11.48
N VAL A 164 6.29 -3.15 10.28
CA VAL A 164 5.50 -3.75 9.20
C VAL A 164 5.06 -5.16 9.59
N THR A 165 6.02 -6.01 9.99
CA THR A 165 5.75 -7.41 10.37
C THR A 165 4.79 -7.50 11.55
N SER A 166 5.03 -6.72 12.61
CA SER A 166 4.14 -6.71 13.78
C SER A 166 2.75 -6.17 13.42
N PHE A 167 2.65 -5.18 12.54
CA PHE A 167 1.35 -4.64 12.15
C PHE A 167 0.56 -5.67 11.35
N VAL A 168 1.17 -6.33 10.36
CA VAL A 168 0.50 -7.37 9.56
C VAL A 168 0.05 -8.53 10.46
N THR A 169 0.96 -9.06 11.27
CA THR A 169 0.66 -10.23 12.15
C THR A 169 -0.42 -9.93 13.19
N ASN A 170 -0.42 -8.74 13.80
CA ASN A 170 -1.46 -8.34 14.76
C ASN A 170 -2.81 -7.98 14.11
N ASN A 171 -2.92 -8.06 12.79
CA ASN A 171 -4.12 -7.71 12.02
C ASN A 171 -4.53 -8.79 11.01
N PHE A 172 -4.09 -10.04 11.18
CA PHE A 172 -4.51 -11.16 10.32
C PHE A 172 -6.04 -11.31 10.23
N ASP A 173 -6.74 -11.02 11.33
CA ASP A 173 -8.18 -11.22 11.41
C ASP A 173 -9.02 -9.98 11.06
N ASN A 174 -8.41 -8.91 10.53
CA ASN A 174 -9.14 -7.78 9.96
C ASN A 174 -8.55 -7.34 8.59
N VAL A 175 -9.11 -6.31 7.96
CA VAL A 175 -8.72 -5.88 6.60
C VAL A 175 -7.35 -5.20 6.53
N LEU A 176 -6.81 -4.75 7.66
CA LEU A 176 -5.54 -4.02 7.72
C LEU A 176 -4.35 -4.94 7.46
N GLY A 177 -4.41 -6.20 7.89
CA GLY A 177 -3.36 -7.19 7.63
C GLY A 177 -3.13 -7.36 6.14
N PRO A 178 -4.12 -7.87 5.38
CA PRO A 178 -4.02 -8.00 3.93
C PRO A 178 -3.77 -6.66 3.23
N GLY A 179 -4.34 -5.57 3.75
CA GLY A 179 -4.14 -4.22 3.21
C GLY A 179 -2.68 -3.75 3.24
N ILE A 180 -1.97 -3.95 4.37
CA ILE A 180 -0.54 -3.60 4.45
C ILE A 180 0.32 -4.60 3.69
N PHE A 181 -0.03 -5.88 3.69
CA PHE A 181 0.65 -6.88 2.85
C PHE A 181 0.60 -6.45 1.37
N PHE A 182 -0.58 -6.08 0.88
CA PHE A 182 -0.77 -5.51 -0.46
C PHE A 182 0.12 -4.29 -0.71
N MET A 183 0.17 -3.32 0.20
CA MET A 183 0.98 -2.12 0.00
C MET A 183 2.48 -2.41 -0.11
N VAL A 184 2.97 -3.44 0.58
CA VAL A 184 4.37 -3.87 0.53
C VAL A 184 4.67 -4.61 -0.77
N THR A 185 3.72 -5.38 -1.30
CA THR A 185 3.98 -6.31 -2.42
C THR A 185 3.45 -5.85 -3.77
N ILE A 186 2.55 -4.85 -3.84
CA ILE A 186 1.92 -4.42 -5.10
C ILE A 186 2.92 -3.84 -6.12
N GLY A 187 4.07 -3.33 -5.66
CA GLY A 187 5.12 -2.80 -6.54
C GLY A 187 6.01 -3.88 -7.18
N GLN A 188 5.82 -5.16 -6.84
CA GLN A 188 6.63 -6.25 -7.37
C GLN A 188 6.05 -6.73 -8.70
N GLU A 189 6.87 -6.67 -9.76
CA GLU A 189 6.46 -7.10 -11.12
C GLU A 189 6.11 -8.60 -11.15
N HIS A 190 6.83 -9.40 -10.37
CA HIS A 190 6.60 -10.82 -10.20
C HIS A 190 6.52 -11.15 -8.71
N PRO A 191 5.44 -11.80 -8.23
CA PRO A 191 5.36 -12.26 -6.86
C PRO A 191 6.50 -13.21 -6.50
N GLU A 192 7.10 -13.03 -5.33
CA GLU A 192 8.22 -13.82 -4.84
C GLU A 192 8.00 -14.34 -3.41
N LEU A 193 8.53 -15.53 -3.14
CA LEU A 193 8.61 -16.13 -1.80
C LEU A 193 9.84 -15.60 -1.07
N THR A 194 9.79 -14.33 -0.70
CA THR A 194 10.83 -13.73 0.14
C THR A 194 10.77 -14.31 1.56
N PRO A 195 11.86 -14.25 2.34
CA PRO A 195 11.84 -14.70 3.75
C PRO A 195 10.75 -14.03 4.58
N TRP A 196 10.42 -12.77 4.29
CA TRP A 196 9.34 -12.05 4.94
C TRP A 196 7.96 -12.61 4.59
N VAL A 197 7.70 -12.91 3.31
CA VAL A 197 6.45 -13.54 2.87
C VAL A 197 6.29 -14.92 3.51
N GLU A 198 7.35 -15.72 3.54
CA GLU A 198 7.32 -17.04 4.18
C GLU A 198 7.04 -16.94 5.70
N ASP A 199 7.70 -16.01 6.40
CA ASP A 199 7.48 -15.77 7.83
C ASP A 199 6.02 -15.37 8.11
N ILE A 200 5.47 -14.42 7.34
CA ILE A 200 4.07 -14.00 7.45
C ILE A 200 3.12 -15.18 7.21
N MET A 201 3.32 -15.94 6.13
CA MET A 201 2.41 -17.03 5.75
C MET A 201 2.48 -18.22 6.71
N SER A 202 3.64 -18.45 7.35
CA SER A 202 3.80 -19.47 8.39
C SER A 202 2.95 -19.20 9.63
N LYS A 203 2.70 -17.92 9.94
CA LYS A 203 1.93 -17.46 11.12
C LYS A 203 0.48 -17.07 10.80
N ALA A 204 0.18 -16.83 9.52
CA ALA A 204 -1.09 -16.26 9.08
C ALA A 204 -2.30 -17.16 9.40
N THR A 205 -3.39 -16.52 9.83
CA THR A 205 -4.70 -17.16 10.04
C THR A 205 -5.36 -17.52 8.71
N ASP A 206 -6.34 -18.40 8.75
CA ASP A 206 -7.11 -18.77 7.56
C ASP A 206 -7.81 -17.57 6.92
N ARG A 207 -8.25 -16.60 7.73
CA ARG A 207 -8.87 -15.37 7.21
C ARG A 207 -7.89 -14.57 6.35
N PHE A 208 -6.65 -14.39 6.82
CA PHE A 208 -5.61 -13.70 6.04
C PHE A 208 -5.25 -14.49 4.78
N LYS A 209 -5.04 -15.80 4.90
CA LYS A 209 -4.67 -16.68 3.77
C LYS A 209 -5.75 -16.76 2.69
N ASN A 210 -7.02 -16.59 3.06
CA ASN A 210 -8.14 -16.60 2.14
C ASN A 210 -8.51 -15.21 1.60
N ASP A 211 -7.80 -14.15 1.99
CA ASP A 211 -7.94 -12.86 1.33
C ASP A 211 -7.61 -13.00 -0.17
N PRO A 212 -8.44 -12.47 -1.10
CA PRO A 212 -8.26 -12.69 -2.53
C PRO A 212 -6.87 -12.28 -3.04
N TYR A 213 -6.32 -11.17 -2.55
CA TYR A 213 -5.02 -10.69 -2.99
C TYR A 213 -3.89 -11.54 -2.41
N VAL A 214 -3.92 -11.82 -1.11
CA VAL A 214 -2.90 -12.63 -0.43
C VAL A 214 -2.81 -14.03 -1.06
N LYS A 215 -3.96 -14.64 -1.31
CA LYS A 215 -4.04 -15.97 -1.94
C LYS A 215 -3.45 -15.98 -3.34
N ASP A 216 -3.85 -15.02 -4.18
CA ASP A 216 -3.36 -14.90 -5.57
C ASP A 216 -1.85 -14.63 -5.60
N TYR A 217 -1.37 -13.68 -4.78
CA TYR A 217 0.05 -13.37 -4.66
C TYR A 217 0.85 -14.61 -4.25
N TYR A 218 0.43 -15.30 -3.20
CA TYR A 218 1.19 -16.45 -2.67
C TYR A 218 1.21 -17.62 -3.66
N GLN A 219 0.09 -17.91 -4.32
CA GLN A 219 0.04 -18.94 -5.36
C GLN A 219 1.00 -18.60 -6.51
N LYS A 220 0.97 -17.37 -7.02
CA LYS A 220 1.89 -16.93 -8.08
C LYS A 220 3.35 -16.98 -7.64
N ALA A 221 3.65 -16.64 -6.38
CA ALA A 221 4.99 -16.70 -5.85
C ALA A 221 5.52 -18.14 -5.78
N GLN A 222 4.69 -19.12 -5.40
CA GLN A 222 5.02 -20.54 -5.45
C GLN A 222 5.26 -21.01 -6.89
N GLU A 223 4.38 -20.65 -7.82
CA GLU A 223 4.53 -21.00 -9.23
C GLU A 223 5.80 -20.40 -9.84
N ASN A 224 6.13 -19.14 -9.53
CA ASN A 224 7.36 -18.50 -9.98
C ASN A 224 8.60 -19.22 -9.43
N GLN A 225 8.59 -19.66 -8.17
CA GLN A 225 9.69 -20.42 -7.59
C GLN A 225 9.88 -21.78 -8.28
N GLU A 226 8.79 -22.49 -8.61
CA GLU A 226 8.85 -23.74 -9.38
C GLU A 226 9.44 -23.54 -10.78
N ILE A 227 9.07 -22.45 -11.46
CA ILE A 227 9.62 -22.08 -12.77
C ILE A 227 11.13 -21.82 -12.66
N VAL A 228 11.57 -21.01 -11.69
CA VAL A 228 12.99 -20.69 -11.47
C VAL A 228 13.80 -21.95 -11.13
N ASN A 229 13.22 -22.87 -10.38
CA ASN A 229 13.85 -24.16 -10.04
C ASN A 229 13.79 -25.20 -11.18
N GLY A 230 13.18 -24.88 -12.32
CA GLY A 230 13.04 -25.78 -13.47
C GLY A 230 12.07 -26.94 -13.26
N LEU A 231 11.16 -26.83 -12.28
CA LEU A 231 10.16 -27.84 -11.94
C LEU A 231 8.85 -27.66 -12.73
N LYS A 232 8.65 -26.50 -13.36
CA LYS A 232 7.49 -26.16 -14.18
C LYS A 232 7.93 -25.42 -15.44
N ASP A 233 7.45 -25.86 -16.60
CA ASP A 233 7.66 -25.11 -17.85
C ASP A 233 6.96 -23.76 -17.74
N SER A 234 7.66 -22.69 -18.10
CA SER A 234 7.18 -21.31 -17.96
C SER A 234 5.97 -20.96 -18.85
N GLY A 235 5.44 -21.92 -19.62
CA GLY A 235 4.31 -21.72 -20.54
C GLY A 235 4.59 -20.74 -21.67
N TYR A 236 5.83 -20.22 -21.78
CA TYR A 236 6.27 -19.34 -22.85
C TYR A 236 6.42 -20.14 -24.16
N MET A 237 5.34 -20.29 -24.91
CA MET A 237 5.43 -20.54 -26.35
C MET A 237 5.82 -19.22 -27.05
N GLY A 238 7.12 -19.03 -27.25
CA GLY A 238 7.65 -18.22 -28.36
C GLY A 238 8.23 -16.84 -28.02
N SER A 239 9.54 -16.82 -27.77
CA SER A 239 10.44 -16.29 -28.79
C SER A 239 11.57 -17.31 -28.96
N ALA A 240 11.94 -17.59 -30.21
CA ALA A 240 12.97 -18.54 -30.63
C ALA A 240 14.23 -18.50 -29.74
N PRO A 241 15.02 -19.60 -29.67
CA PRO A 241 16.34 -19.51 -29.05
C PRO A 241 17.07 -18.35 -29.70
N VAL A 242 17.43 -17.35 -28.91
CA VAL A 242 18.37 -16.32 -29.35
C VAL A 242 19.63 -17.09 -29.71
N GLY A 243 19.79 -17.34 -31.01
CA GLY A 243 21.03 -17.82 -31.57
C GLY A 243 22.12 -16.92 -31.02
N THR A 244 23.18 -17.56 -30.52
CA THR A 244 24.39 -16.93 -30.04
C THR A 244 24.74 -15.72 -30.90
N ALA A 245 24.36 -14.53 -30.44
CA ALA A 245 24.81 -13.28 -31.00
C ALA A 245 26.27 -13.14 -30.57
N THR A 246 27.14 -13.16 -31.56
CA THR A 246 28.57 -12.84 -31.49
C THR A 246 28.77 -11.56 -30.67
N PRO A 247 29.85 -11.42 -29.90
CA PRO A 247 30.02 -10.29 -28.98
C PRO A 247 30.07 -8.98 -29.76
N ALA A 248 29.11 -8.10 -29.49
CA ALA A 248 29.14 -6.73 -29.97
C ALA A 248 30.36 -6.01 -29.36
N SER A 249 31.02 -5.23 -30.22
CA SER A 249 32.31 -4.56 -30.02
C SER A 249 32.43 -3.77 -28.70
N PRO A 250 33.66 -3.61 -28.17
CA PRO A 250 33.88 -2.94 -26.90
C PRO A 250 33.46 -1.47 -26.95
N VAL A 251 32.79 -1.03 -25.87
CA VAL A 251 32.47 0.38 -25.61
C VAL A 251 33.77 1.21 -25.61
N PRO A 252 33.84 2.33 -26.35
CA PRO A 252 35.03 3.18 -26.40
C PRO A 252 35.38 3.69 -25.01
N THR A 253 36.67 3.67 -24.68
CA THR A 253 37.14 4.18 -23.39
C THR A 253 37.18 5.71 -23.39
N PRO A 254 37.17 6.38 -22.23
CA PRO A 254 37.23 7.85 -22.15
C PRO A 254 38.42 8.49 -22.89
N ASN A 255 39.50 7.73 -23.15
CA ASN A 255 40.63 8.18 -23.97
C ASN A 255 40.32 8.26 -25.48
N ASP A 256 39.30 7.55 -25.95
CA ASP A 256 38.87 7.56 -27.36
C ASP A 256 38.01 8.80 -27.71
N LEU A 257 37.47 9.47 -26.69
CA LEU A 257 36.66 10.71 -26.82
C LEU A 257 37.52 11.99 -26.80
N ALA A 258 38.82 11.89 -26.55
CA ALA A 258 39.70 13.05 -26.35
C ALA A 258 40.50 13.48 -27.60
N LYS A 259 40.21 12.92 -28.78
CA LYS A 259 40.87 13.36 -30.03
C LYS A 259 40.11 14.52 -30.66
N PRO A 260 40.78 15.61 -31.08
CA PRO A 260 40.09 16.72 -31.74
C PRO A 260 39.53 16.27 -33.09
N ALA A 261 38.28 16.63 -33.36
CA ALA A 261 37.64 16.37 -34.64
C ALA A 261 38.42 17.07 -35.78
N GLN A 262 38.72 16.34 -36.85
CA GLN A 262 39.12 16.93 -38.14
C GLN A 262 37.91 17.48 -38.88
#